data_AF-J3LD19-F1
#
_entry.id   AF-J3LD19-F1
#
_cell.length_a   1.000
_cell.length_b   1.000
_cell.length_c   1.000
_cell.angle_alpha   90.00
_cell.angle_beta   90.00
_cell.angle_gamma   90.00
#
_symmetry.space_group_name_H-M   'P 1'
#
loop_
_entity.id
_entity.type
_entity.pdbx_description
1 polymer ?
#
loop_
_entity_poly.entity_id
_entity_poly.type
_entity_poly.pdbx_seq_one_letter_code
_entity_poly.pdbx_strand_id
1 'polypeptide(L)'
;MGIPSASTVEVLPPWPSSSVVVLLPTLLLLVAVVRRHLQRGGAGARARKHNIPPGPRPWPVIGNLNLIGPLPHRSIHALSARHGPLMSLRFGSFPVVVASSVDMARYFLKTNDLAFLDRPRTAAGKYTVYNFTGMLWSHYGEYWRQARKVWVTELLSARRLASAEHVRAEEVRAMLRGLRDAAAAT
;
A
#
# COMPACT_ATOMS: atom_id res chain seq x y z
N MET A 1 21.98 -27.28 76.01
CA MET A 1 22.38 -27.80 74.69
C MET A 1 21.11 -27.87 73.86
N GLY A 2 20.85 -26.85 73.03
CA GLY A 2 19.56 -26.68 72.35
C GLY A 2 19.47 -27.53 71.09
N ILE A 3 18.39 -28.28 70.95
CA ILE A 3 18.02 -29.00 69.73
C ILE A 3 17.10 -28.06 68.92
N PRO A 4 17.37 -27.77 67.63
CA PRO A 4 16.51 -26.92 66.82
C PRO A 4 15.28 -27.71 66.34
N SER A 5 14.10 -27.13 66.53
CA SER A 5 12.80 -27.66 66.11
C SER A 5 12.63 -27.61 64.59
N ALA A 6 12.02 -28.66 64.05
CA ALA A 6 11.84 -28.92 62.64
C ALA A 6 10.84 -27.95 61.94
N SER A 7 11.20 -27.61 60.70
CA SER A 7 10.34 -27.38 59.53
C SER A 7 9.16 -26.41 59.65
N THR A 8 9.39 -25.13 59.36
CA THR A 8 8.39 -24.29 58.71
C THR A 8 8.42 -24.58 57.20
N VAL A 9 7.48 -25.42 56.73
CA VAL A 9 7.16 -25.50 55.30
C VAL A 9 6.52 -24.17 54.90
N GLU A 10 7.23 -23.34 54.12
CA GLU A 10 6.65 -22.15 53.50
C GLU A 10 5.55 -22.59 52.53
N VAL A 11 4.29 -22.43 52.96
CA VAL A 11 3.13 -22.57 52.08
C VAL A 11 3.07 -21.33 51.20
N LEU A 12 3.48 -21.46 49.94
CA LEU A 12 3.30 -20.43 48.91
C LEU A 12 1.81 -20.01 48.86
N PRO A 13 1.50 -18.70 48.82
CA PRO A 13 0.12 -18.22 48.90
C PRO A 13 -0.71 -18.72 47.70
N PRO A 14 -2.02 -18.97 47.88
CA PRO A 14 -2.90 -19.35 46.80
C PRO A 14 -2.93 -18.21 45.78
N TRP A 15 -2.55 -18.51 44.53
CA TRP A 15 -2.58 -17.55 43.44
C TRP A 15 -4.01 -16.99 43.36
N PRO A 16 -4.24 -15.68 43.51
CA PRO A 16 -5.59 -15.14 43.44
C PRO A 16 -6.16 -15.42 42.04
N SER A 17 -7.34 -16.04 42.02
CA SER A 17 -8.10 -16.46 40.84
C SER A 17 -7.91 -15.52 39.64
N SER A 18 -7.24 -16.06 38.62
CA SER A 18 -6.50 -15.37 37.55
C SER A 18 -7.33 -14.54 36.58
N SER A 19 -8.65 -14.42 36.78
CA SER A 19 -9.53 -13.70 35.86
C SER A 19 -9.37 -12.18 35.99
N VAL A 20 -9.26 -11.65 37.21
CA VAL A 20 -9.17 -10.18 37.42
C VAL A 20 -7.86 -9.61 36.88
N VAL A 21 -6.76 -10.36 37.03
CA VAL A 21 -5.42 -9.96 36.57
C VAL A 21 -5.33 -9.88 35.05
N VAL A 22 -6.19 -10.60 34.30
CA VAL A 22 -6.23 -10.56 32.83
C VAL A 22 -7.31 -9.60 32.32
N LEU A 23 -8.46 -9.51 33.00
CA LEU A 23 -9.57 -8.65 32.59
C LEU A 23 -9.25 -7.16 32.73
N LEU A 24 -8.49 -6.77 33.76
CA LEU A 24 -8.11 -5.37 33.99
C LEU A 24 -7.16 -4.83 32.90
N PRO A 25 -6.04 -5.49 32.55
CA PRO A 25 -5.16 -5.02 31.46
C PRO A 25 -5.82 -5.15 30.09
N THR A 26 -6.67 -6.15 29.84
CA THR A 26 -7.40 -6.26 28.56
C THR A 26 -8.45 -5.16 28.41
N LEU A 27 -9.18 -4.83 29.48
CA LEU A 27 -10.10 -3.69 29.50
C LEU A 27 -9.35 -2.35 29.36
N LEU A 28 -8.22 -2.18 30.06
CA LEU A 28 -7.37 -0.99 29.90
C LEU A 28 -6.80 -0.87 28.49
N LEU A 29 -6.37 -1.98 27.88
CA LEU A 29 -5.92 -2.00 26.49
C LEU A 29 -7.07 -1.66 25.53
N LEU A 30 -8.26 -2.23 25.74
CA LEU A 30 -9.43 -1.97 24.89
C LEU A 30 -9.90 -0.52 25.03
N VAL A 31 -9.94 0.03 26.24
CA VAL A 31 -10.22 1.44 26.51
C VAL A 31 -9.13 2.34 25.90
N ALA A 32 -7.85 1.98 25.99
CA ALA A 32 -6.77 2.74 25.36
C ALA A 32 -6.84 2.69 23.83
N VAL A 33 -7.22 1.56 23.24
CA VAL A 33 -7.44 1.40 21.79
C VAL A 33 -8.66 2.20 21.35
N VAL A 34 -9.77 2.13 22.08
CA VAL A 34 -10.99 2.91 21.82
C VAL A 34 -10.72 4.40 22.00
N ARG A 35 -10.02 4.83 23.06
CA ARG A 35 -9.58 6.22 23.24
C ARG A 35 -8.65 6.66 22.13
N ARG A 36 -7.66 5.85 21.72
CA ARG A 36 -6.80 6.17 20.55
C ARG A 36 -7.60 6.25 19.26
N HIS A 37 -8.65 5.44 19.09
CA HIS A 37 -9.54 5.51 17.93
C HIS A 37 -10.44 6.75 17.95
N LEU A 38 -11.01 7.08 19.11
CA LEU A 38 -11.82 8.29 19.34
C LEU A 38 -10.94 9.55 19.23
N GLN A 39 -9.72 9.52 19.76
CA GLN A 39 -8.74 10.59 19.62
C GLN A 39 -8.18 10.65 18.20
N ARG A 40 -8.08 9.56 17.44
CA ARG A 40 -7.77 9.63 16.00
C ARG A 40 -8.95 10.09 15.15
N GLY A 41 -10.19 9.88 15.62
CA GLY A 41 -11.41 10.41 15.03
C GLY A 41 -11.72 11.86 15.42
N GLY A 42 -11.19 12.32 16.56
CA GLY A 42 -11.45 13.63 17.17
C GLY A 42 -10.23 14.57 17.22
N ALA A 43 -9.01 14.09 17.03
CA ALA A 43 -7.84 14.89 16.70
C ALA A 43 -7.82 15.20 15.19
N GLY A 44 -8.99 15.56 14.66
CA GLY A 44 -9.08 16.62 13.68
C GLY A 44 -8.54 17.87 14.38
N ALA A 45 -7.22 17.95 14.38
CA ALA A 45 -6.45 19.09 14.85
C ALA A 45 -7.11 20.36 14.32
N ARG A 46 -6.88 21.44 15.05
CA ARG A 46 -6.99 22.83 14.60
C ARG A 46 -6.01 23.12 13.44
N ALA A 47 -5.91 22.19 12.48
CA ALA A 47 -5.23 22.33 11.21
C ALA A 47 -6.11 23.25 10.39
N ARG A 48 -5.48 24.26 9.77
CA ARG A 48 -6.09 25.08 8.71
C ARG A 48 -6.98 24.17 7.86
N LYS A 49 -8.23 24.54 7.59
CA LYS A 49 -9.11 23.79 6.67
C LYS A 49 -8.41 23.75 5.31
N HIS A 50 -7.56 22.75 5.10
CA HIS A 50 -7.07 22.45 3.77
C HIS A 50 -8.29 21.86 3.07
N ASN A 51 -8.62 22.41 1.91
CA ASN A 51 -9.71 21.89 1.09
C ASN A 51 -9.27 20.53 0.53
N ILE A 52 -9.44 19.49 1.33
CA ILE A 52 -9.23 18.11 0.90
C ILE A 52 -10.29 17.81 -0.17
N PRO A 53 -9.92 17.14 -1.26
CA PRO A 53 -10.89 16.71 -2.25
C PRO A 53 -12.05 15.92 -1.61
N PRO A 54 -13.28 16.04 -2.15
CA PRO A 54 -14.43 15.29 -1.66
C PRO A 54 -14.18 13.77 -1.71
N GLY A 55 -14.92 12.99 -0.93
CA GLY A 55 -14.77 11.54 -0.96
C GLY A 55 -15.68 10.80 0.03
N PRO A 56 -15.80 9.47 -0.10
CA PRO A 56 -16.59 8.66 0.82
C PRO A 56 -15.97 8.65 2.21
N ARG A 57 -16.82 8.67 3.25
CA ARG A 57 -16.34 8.61 4.63
C ARG A 57 -15.63 7.28 4.90
N PRO A 58 -14.37 7.30 5.38
CA PRO A 58 -13.59 6.09 5.62
C PRO A 58 -14.02 5.38 6.91
N TRP A 59 -14.03 4.05 6.90
CA TRP A 59 -14.22 3.23 8.10
C TRP A 59 -12.98 3.24 8.99
N PRO A 60 -13.13 3.02 10.32
CA PRO A 60 -12.00 2.84 11.21
C PRO A 60 -11.10 1.69 10.75
N VAL A 61 -9.78 1.86 10.88
CA VAL A 61 -8.72 0.89 10.50
C VAL A 61 -8.62 0.60 9.00
N ILE A 62 -9.69 0.12 8.35
CA ILE A 62 -9.68 -0.35 6.95
C ILE A 62 -9.84 0.78 5.91
N GLY A 63 -10.36 1.94 6.31
CA GLY A 63 -10.60 3.05 5.41
C GLY A 63 -11.76 2.78 4.44
N ASN A 64 -11.54 2.98 3.15
CA ASN A 64 -12.48 2.76 2.05
C ASN A 64 -12.24 1.43 1.31
N LEU A 65 -11.39 0.53 1.84
CA LEU A 65 -11.13 -0.77 1.20
C LEU A 65 -12.40 -1.61 1.07
N ASN A 66 -13.39 -1.41 1.94
CA ASN A 66 -14.70 -2.04 1.86
C ASN A 66 -15.50 -1.65 0.60
N LEU A 67 -15.14 -0.55 -0.07
CA LEU A 67 -15.78 -0.09 -1.31
C LEU A 67 -15.07 -0.59 -2.56
N ILE A 68 -13.96 -1.34 -2.42
CA ILE A 68 -13.13 -1.80 -3.51
C ILE A 68 -13.42 -3.28 -3.78
N GLY A 69 -14.06 -3.57 -4.90
CA GLY A 69 -14.35 -4.93 -5.34
C GLY A 69 -13.17 -5.62 -6.04
N PRO A 70 -13.40 -6.80 -6.64
CA PRO A 70 -12.38 -7.59 -7.33
C PRO A 70 -11.69 -6.86 -8.48
N LEU A 71 -12.37 -5.85 -9.05
CA LEU A 71 -11.85 -4.96 -10.08
C LEU A 71 -11.74 -3.54 -9.48
N PRO A 72 -10.58 -3.17 -8.89
CA PRO A 72 -10.43 -1.90 -8.19
C PRO A 72 -10.67 -0.68 -9.09
N HIS A 73 -10.21 -0.72 -10.33
CA HIS A 73 -10.37 0.38 -11.28
C HIS A 73 -11.84 0.69 -11.59
N ARG A 74 -12.71 -0.33 -11.70
CA ARG A 74 -14.17 -0.12 -11.89
C ARG A 74 -14.82 0.46 -10.64
N SER A 75 -14.43 -0.02 -9.47
CA SER A 75 -14.95 0.48 -8.19
C SER A 75 -14.56 1.95 -7.98
N ILE A 76 -13.30 2.28 -8.25
CA ILE A 76 -12.76 3.65 -8.17
C ILE A 76 -13.45 4.57 -9.19
N HIS A 77 -13.70 4.11 -10.41
CA HIS A 77 -14.44 4.89 -11.40
C HIS A 77 -15.89 5.16 -10.97
N ALA A 78 -16.60 4.16 -10.45
CA ALA A 78 -17.95 4.35 -9.94
C ALA A 78 -18.00 5.35 -8.77
N LEU A 79 -16.96 5.37 -7.93
CA LEU A 79 -16.81 6.37 -6.86
C LEU A 79 -16.52 7.77 -7.42
N SER A 80 -15.65 7.90 -8.42
CA SER A 80 -15.34 9.21 -9.01
C SER A 80 -16.52 9.81 -9.75
N ALA A 81 -17.38 8.99 -10.35
CA ALA A 81 -18.65 9.47 -10.91
C ALA A 81 -19.57 10.12 -9.86
N ARG A 82 -19.47 9.72 -8.58
CA ARG A 82 -20.27 10.27 -7.47
C ARG A 82 -19.62 11.43 -6.74
N HIS A 83 -18.29 11.41 -6.61
CA HIS A 83 -17.54 12.37 -5.80
C HIS A 83 -16.81 13.43 -6.63
N GLY A 84 -16.73 13.25 -7.95
CA GLY A 84 -16.14 14.20 -8.87
C GLY A 84 -14.76 13.78 -9.42
N PRO A 85 -14.18 14.62 -10.29
CA PRO A 85 -12.96 14.32 -11.04
C PRO A 85 -11.69 14.27 -10.17
N LEU A 86 -11.75 14.79 -8.94
CA LEU A 86 -10.70 14.71 -7.95
C LEU A 86 -11.34 14.31 -6.62
N MET A 87 -10.96 13.14 -6.09
CA MET A 87 -11.52 12.63 -4.84
C MET A 87 -10.47 12.08 -3.89
N SER A 88 -10.81 12.02 -2.60
CA SER A 88 -9.97 11.47 -1.54
C SER A 88 -10.52 10.12 -1.06
N LEU A 89 -9.62 9.15 -0.93
CA LEU A 89 -9.85 7.81 -0.39
C LEU A 89 -8.81 7.52 0.71
N ARG A 90 -9.09 6.53 1.55
CA ARG A 90 -8.13 5.94 2.49
C ARG A 90 -8.06 4.45 2.28
N PHE A 91 -6.87 3.91 2.01
CA PHE A 91 -6.65 2.47 1.97
C PHE A 91 -5.94 2.03 3.24
N GLY A 92 -6.72 1.54 4.21
CA GLY A 92 -6.25 1.34 5.58
C GLY A 92 -5.77 2.66 6.19
N SER A 93 -4.47 2.69 6.53
CA SER A 93 -3.80 3.88 7.05
C SER A 93 -3.26 4.83 5.97
N PHE A 94 -3.29 4.45 4.69
CA PHE A 94 -2.71 5.23 3.60
C PHE A 94 -3.74 6.18 2.98
N PRO A 95 -3.50 7.52 2.96
CA PRO A 95 -4.33 8.45 2.20
C PRO A 95 -4.05 8.32 0.70
N VAL A 96 -5.10 8.38 -0.11
CA VAL A 96 -5.04 8.24 -1.57
C VAL A 96 -5.87 9.33 -2.21
N VAL A 97 -5.30 10.04 -3.19
CA VAL A 97 -6.03 10.99 -4.03
C VAL A 97 -6.20 10.36 -5.41
N VAL A 98 -7.42 10.41 -5.93
CA VAL A 98 -7.75 9.87 -7.25
C VAL A 98 -8.09 11.02 -8.19
N ALA A 99 -7.36 11.11 -9.30
CA ALA A 99 -7.67 11.95 -10.45
C ALA A 99 -8.39 11.12 -11.52
N SER A 100 -9.58 11.53 -11.93
CA SER A 100 -10.47 10.80 -12.86
C SER A 100 -10.94 11.65 -14.05
N SER A 101 -10.25 12.75 -14.37
CA SER A 101 -10.47 13.51 -15.59
C SER A 101 -9.16 13.78 -16.33
N VAL A 102 -9.25 14.13 -17.61
CA VAL A 102 -8.09 14.49 -18.44
C VAL A 102 -7.35 15.68 -17.85
N ASP A 103 -8.08 16.70 -17.39
CA ASP A 103 -7.48 17.90 -16.80
C ASP A 103 -6.73 17.59 -15.50
N MET A 104 -7.29 16.75 -14.65
CA MET A 104 -6.60 16.32 -13.42
C MET A 104 -5.39 15.44 -13.75
N ALA A 105 -5.51 14.50 -14.70
CA ALA A 105 -4.37 13.69 -15.13
C ALA A 105 -3.23 14.59 -15.67
N ARG A 106 -3.55 15.59 -16.49
CA ARG A 106 -2.56 16.58 -16.97
C ARG A 106 -1.94 17.37 -15.83
N TYR A 107 -2.73 17.78 -14.85
CA TYR A 107 -2.23 18.51 -13.68
C TYR A 107 -1.17 17.71 -12.91
N PHE A 108 -1.46 16.44 -12.60
CA PHE A 108 -0.55 15.60 -11.81
C PHE A 108 0.63 15.04 -12.61
N LEU A 109 0.43 14.69 -13.89
CA LEU A 109 1.43 13.98 -14.70
C LEU A 109 2.24 14.89 -15.63
N LYS A 110 1.88 16.17 -15.75
CA LYS A 110 2.59 17.14 -16.61
C LYS A 110 2.84 18.47 -15.91
N THR A 111 1.81 19.10 -15.34
CA THR A 111 1.96 20.45 -14.78
C THR A 111 2.75 20.45 -13.46
N ASN A 112 2.51 19.46 -12.60
CA ASN A 112 3.17 19.29 -11.31
C ASN A 112 3.84 17.93 -11.19
N ASP A 113 4.30 17.37 -12.33
CA ASP A 113 4.89 16.04 -12.39
C ASP A 113 6.01 15.85 -11.36
N LEU A 114 6.89 16.85 -11.20
CA LEU A 114 7.99 16.79 -10.25
C LEU A 114 7.56 16.61 -8.79
N ALA A 115 6.36 17.05 -8.40
CA ALA A 115 5.83 16.86 -7.05
C ALA A 115 5.24 15.45 -6.83
N PHE A 116 4.87 14.76 -7.91
CA PHE A 116 4.14 13.47 -7.88
C PHE A 116 4.86 12.33 -8.59
N LEU A 117 6.11 12.53 -8.99
CA LEU A 117 6.87 11.55 -9.75
C LEU A 117 7.25 10.32 -8.89
N ASP A 118 7.42 10.54 -7.59
CA ASP A 118 7.83 9.51 -6.64
C ASP A 118 6.70 8.50 -6.37
N ARG A 119 7.10 7.30 -5.99
CA ARG A 119 6.17 6.19 -5.75
C ARG A 119 6.10 5.89 -4.26
N PRO A 120 4.92 5.61 -3.70
CA PRO A 120 4.80 5.28 -2.29
C PRO A 120 5.70 4.10 -1.92
N ARG A 121 6.41 4.19 -0.80
CA ARG A 121 7.28 3.12 -0.31
C ARG A 121 6.45 1.97 0.24
N THR A 122 6.04 1.09 -0.66
CA THR A 122 5.30 -0.15 -0.34
C THR A 122 6.27 -1.30 -0.06
N ALA A 123 5.78 -2.36 0.60
CA ALA A 123 6.56 -3.58 0.81
C ALA A 123 7.05 -4.19 -0.52
N ALA A 124 6.23 -4.08 -1.59
CA ALA A 124 6.61 -4.53 -2.92
C ALA A 124 7.94 -3.89 -3.36
N GLY A 125 8.10 -2.57 -3.21
CA GLY A 125 9.36 -1.93 -3.61
C GLY A 125 10.56 -2.31 -2.78
N LYS A 126 10.36 -2.62 -1.50
CA LYS A 126 11.42 -3.12 -0.63
C LYS A 126 11.90 -4.50 -1.06
N TYR A 127 10.98 -5.44 -1.25
CA TYR A 127 11.30 -6.86 -1.38
C TYR A 127 11.41 -7.34 -2.83
N THR A 128 10.75 -6.71 -3.80
CA THR A 128 10.74 -7.15 -5.21
C THR A 128 11.60 -6.29 -6.12
N VAL A 129 11.98 -5.08 -5.69
CA VAL A 129 12.69 -4.09 -6.52
C VAL A 129 13.98 -3.62 -5.85
N TYR A 130 14.75 -4.59 -5.34
CA TYR A 130 16.10 -4.39 -4.79
C TYR A 130 16.15 -3.22 -3.79
N ASN A 131 15.24 -3.20 -2.81
CA ASN A 131 15.12 -2.12 -1.84
C ASN A 131 14.99 -0.71 -2.47
N PHE A 132 14.05 -0.54 -3.40
CA PHE A 132 13.78 0.72 -4.10
C PHE A 132 14.93 1.22 -4.97
N THR A 133 15.85 0.35 -5.40
CA THR A 133 16.92 0.75 -6.32
C THR A 133 16.58 0.50 -7.78
N GLY A 134 15.59 -0.34 -8.10
CA GLY A 134 15.17 -0.51 -9.49
C GLY A 134 14.54 0.76 -10.08
N MET A 135 14.69 0.94 -11.40
CA MET A 135 14.23 2.12 -12.16
C MET A 135 12.76 2.51 -11.94
N LEU A 136 11.89 1.52 -11.69
CA LEU A 136 10.46 1.76 -11.50
C LEU A 136 10.10 2.35 -10.13
N TRP A 137 10.85 2.02 -9.07
CA TRP A 137 10.53 2.36 -7.67
C TRP A 137 11.59 3.22 -6.97
N SER A 138 12.69 3.57 -7.63
CA SER A 138 13.62 4.56 -7.09
C SER A 138 12.99 5.95 -7.12
N HIS A 139 13.17 6.66 -6.01
CA HIS A 139 12.77 8.06 -5.91
C HIS A 139 13.63 8.92 -6.83
N TYR A 140 13.10 10.08 -7.23
CA TYR A 140 13.82 11.01 -8.08
C TYR A 140 15.17 11.41 -7.49
N GLY A 141 16.18 11.43 -8.35
CA GLY A 141 17.52 11.83 -7.98
C GLY A 141 18.48 11.58 -9.13
N GLU A 142 19.77 11.82 -8.88
CA GLU A 142 20.84 11.58 -9.86
C GLU A 142 20.81 10.13 -10.39
N TYR A 143 20.68 9.17 -9.48
CA TYR A 143 20.60 7.75 -9.83
C TYR A 143 19.45 7.46 -10.81
N TRP A 144 18.23 7.91 -10.48
CA TRP A 144 17.06 7.68 -11.33
C TRP A 144 17.22 8.34 -12.70
N ARG A 145 17.78 9.57 -12.75
CA ARG A 145 18.03 10.29 -14.01
C ARG A 145 19.02 9.54 -14.91
N GLN A 146 20.11 9.04 -14.34
CA GLN A 146 21.11 8.26 -15.05
C GLN A 146 20.55 6.93 -15.54
N ALA A 147 19.85 6.18 -14.67
CA ALA A 147 19.21 4.93 -15.04
C ALA A 147 18.18 5.14 -16.17
N ARG A 148 17.36 6.20 -16.10
CA ARG A 148 16.42 6.56 -17.17
C ARG A 148 17.10 6.83 -18.49
N LYS A 149 18.22 7.56 -18.46
CA LYS A 149 19.00 7.87 -19.67
C LYS A 149 19.45 6.58 -20.35
N VAL A 150 20.08 5.67 -19.60
CA VAL A 150 20.51 4.37 -20.13
C VAL A 150 19.33 3.56 -20.69
N TRP A 151 18.20 3.52 -19.98
CA TRP A 151 17.01 2.80 -20.48
C TRP A 151 16.51 3.35 -21.81
N VAL A 152 16.38 4.67 -21.94
CA VAL A 152 15.83 5.29 -23.15
C VAL A 152 16.81 5.24 -24.32
N THR A 153 18.13 5.39 -24.09
CA THR A 153 19.12 5.41 -25.18
C THR A 153 19.58 4.01 -25.60
N GLU A 154 19.75 3.09 -24.64
CA GLU A 154 20.39 1.79 -24.89
C GLU A 154 19.44 0.61 -24.96
N LEU A 155 18.32 0.64 -24.24
CA LEU A 155 17.40 -0.50 -24.16
C LEU A 155 16.15 -0.29 -25.02
N LEU A 156 15.55 0.90 -24.93
CA LEU A 156 14.26 1.24 -25.52
C LEU A 156 14.37 2.22 -26.68
N SER A 157 15.57 2.39 -27.27
CA SER A 157 15.74 3.25 -28.44
C SER A 157 15.17 2.59 -29.69
N ALA A 158 14.73 3.42 -30.65
CA ALA A 158 14.15 2.94 -31.91
C ALA A 158 15.08 1.97 -32.65
N ARG A 159 16.39 2.25 -32.67
CA ARG A 159 17.41 1.38 -33.27
C ARG A 159 17.44 0.00 -32.60
N ARG A 160 17.41 -0.04 -31.26
CA ARG A 160 17.44 -1.29 -30.49
C ARG A 160 16.16 -2.09 -30.70
N LEU A 161 15.00 -1.42 -30.67
CA LEU A 161 13.72 -2.03 -30.95
C LEU A 161 13.66 -2.62 -32.38
N ALA A 162 14.17 -1.92 -33.39
CA ALA A 162 14.26 -2.41 -34.77
C ALA A 162 15.20 -3.62 -34.87
N SER A 163 16.38 -3.57 -34.23
CA SER A 163 17.32 -4.70 -34.25
C SER A 163 16.75 -5.98 -33.64
N ALA A 164 15.86 -5.86 -32.65
CA ALA A 164 15.19 -6.99 -32.00
C ALA A 164 13.85 -7.38 -32.64
N GLU A 165 13.47 -6.78 -33.78
CA GLU A 165 12.19 -7.04 -34.43
C GLU A 165 12.07 -8.48 -34.90
N HIS A 166 13.12 -9.03 -35.50
CA HIS A 166 13.13 -10.40 -35.98
C HIS A 166 12.86 -11.41 -34.86
N VAL A 167 13.52 -11.24 -33.71
CA VAL A 167 13.32 -12.08 -32.51
C VAL A 167 11.85 -12.03 -32.07
N ARG A 168 11.25 -10.83 -31.96
CA ARG A 168 9.83 -10.71 -31.60
C ARG A 168 8.92 -11.41 -32.60
N ALA A 169 9.21 -11.30 -33.90
CA ALA A 169 8.44 -11.97 -34.94
C ALA A 169 8.56 -13.50 -34.84
N GLU A 170 9.74 -14.03 -34.53
CA GLU A 170 9.95 -15.46 -34.32
C GLU A 170 9.22 -16.00 -33.09
N GLU A 171 9.31 -15.31 -31.94
CA GLU A 171 8.60 -15.68 -30.71
C GLU A 171 7.08 -15.71 -30.91
N VAL A 172 6.54 -14.72 -31.62
CA VAL A 172 5.11 -14.70 -31.96
C VAL A 172 4.74 -15.88 -32.86
N ARG A 173 5.55 -16.19 -33.89
CA ARG A 173 5.30 -17.37 -34.74
C ARG A 173 5.42 -18.69 -33.98
N ALA A 174 6.33 -18.79 -33.01
CA ALA A 174 6.48 -19.96 -32.16
C ALA A 174 5.25 -20.14 -31.27
N MET A 175 4.79 -19.07 -30.62
CA MET A 175 3.56 -19.07 -29.81
C MET A 175 2.34 -19.48 -30.64
N LEU A 176 2.17 -18.94 -31.85
CA LEU A 176 1.06 -19.28 -32.73
C LEU A 176 1.09 -20.74 -33.19
N ARG A 177 2.28 -21.28 -33.49
CA ARG A 177 2.44 -22.70 -33.81
C ARG A 177 2.04 -23.57 -32.63
N GLY A 178 2.53 -23.25 -31.43
CA GLY A 178 2.16 -23.97 -30.20
C GLY A 178 0.65 -23.96 -29.94
N LEU A 179 -0.02 -22.82 -30.14
CA LEU A 179 -1.47 -22.72 -30.02
C LEU A 179 -2.21 -23.60 -31.03
N ARG A 180 -1.77 -23.58 -32.30
CA ARG A 180 -2.35 -24.44 -33.35
C ARG A 180 -2.19 -25.92 -33.02
N ASP A 181 -1.00 -26.32 -32.60
CA ASP A 181 -0.70 -27.72 -32.33
C ASP A 181 -1.48 -28.23 -31.10
N ALA A 182 -1.63 -27.39 -30.06
CA ALA A 182 -2.48 -27.70 -28.91
C ALA A 182 -3.97 -27.82 -29.29
N ALA A 183 -4.46 -26.93 -30.16
CA ALA A 183 -5.84 -26.99 -30.64
C ALA A 183 -6.10 -28.24 -31.50
N ALA A 184 -5.12 -28.69 -32.29
CA ALA A 184 -5.23 -29.91 -33.09
C ALA A 184 -5.15 -31.20 -32.26
N ALA A 185 -4.62 -31.13 -31.04
CA ALA A 185 -4.56 -32.26 -30.11
C ALA A 185 -5.81 -32.41 -29.23
N THR A 186 -6.79 -31.51 -29.38
CA THR A 186 -8.08 -31.52 -28.65
C THR A 186 -9.20 -31.97 -29.57
#